data_AF-A0A3R9N7X1-F1
#
_entry.id   AF-A0A3R9N7X1-F1
#
_cell.length_a   1.000
_cell.length_b   1.000
_cell.length_c   1.000
_cell.angle_alpha   90.00
_cell.angle_beta   90.00
_cell.angle_gamma   90.00
#
_symmetry.space_group_name_H-M   'P 1'
#
loop_
_entity.id
_entity.type
_entity.pdbx_description
1 polymer ?
#
loop_
_entity_poly.entity_id
_entity_poly.type
_entity_poly.pdbx_seq_one_letter_code
_entity_poly.pdbx_strand_id
1 'polypeptide(L)'
;MKRLLSFKEHFIIWIFVIFLSVSLLLIQHLTGGLTEQFWLSFIPSTIIDSVFILIASYLIAYLLQRNEKRKLKEKVYKMLGTRYESMVMNIVKDFIAYITKEPTKVAKDVSNMKDIKQQLENIKNNTNDYVREDFLRKGIRSLIIDNSINTGNIFDSFKEVELSVQQYTNYFKERHSKEIDAFISKYISVIPDDLRERIFKVEDTLQGNLFLTGREHGLTIDLSRATFDPEQIATSLGEFGEDIHLLLTYFEDIKDENEPKESKGWLRKLDDEKLIMGILYVLLSIVVVGLLFYT
;
A
#
# COMPACT_ATOMS: atom_id res chain seq x y z
N MET A 1 -16.52 -10.96 9.06
CA MET A 1 -17.96 -10.87 8.80
C MET A 1 -18.61 -10.28 10.05
N LYS A 2 -19.03 -9.01 9.98
CA LYS A 2 -19.64 -8.29 11.10
C LYS A 2 -20.89 -9.05 11.56
N ARG A 3 -20.92 -9.55 12.80
CA ARG A 3 -22.16 -9.46 13.57
C ARG A 3 -22.26 -8.00 13.99
N LEU A 4 -22.81 -7.18 13.09
CA LEU A 4 -23.58 -6.02 13.55
C LEU A 4 -24.50 -6.57 14.64
N LEU A 5 -24.51 -5.91 15.80
CA LEU A 5 -25.41 -6.27 16.90
C LEU A 5 -26.78 -6.63 16.31
N SER A 6 -27.32 -7.76 16.74
CA SER A 6 -28.59 -8.26 16.24
C SER A 6 -29.63 -7.15 16.33
N PHE A 7 -30.54 -7.03 15.36
CA PHE A 7 -31.62 -6.03 15.38
C PHE A 7 -32.35 -5.98 16.74
N LYS A 8 -32.39 -7.13 17.45
CA LYS A 8 -32.91 -7.26 18.82
C LYS A 8 -32.13 -6.47 19.87
N GLU A 9 -30.80 -6.43 19.79
CA GLU A 9 -29.93 -5.72 20.72
C GLU A 9 -30.05 -4.20 20.53
N HIS A 10 -30.09 -3.75 19.27
CA HIS A 10 -30.38 -2.35 18.97
C HIS A 10 -31.76 -1.94 19.51
N PHE A 11 -32.79 -2.76 19.32
CA PHE A 11 -34.14 -2.48 19.82
C PHE A 11 -34.20 -2.35 21.35
N ILE A 12 -33.49 -3.20 22.09
CA ILE A 12 -33.39 -3.12 23.56
C ILE A 12 -32.71 -1.81 23.99
N ILE A 13 -31.62 -1.41 23.33
CA ILE A 13 -30.93 -0.15 23.62
C ILE A 13 -31.87 1.05 23.36
N TRP A 14 -32.63 1.04 22.26
CA TRP A 14 -33.61 2.08 21.95
C TRP A 14 -34.72 2.19 23.01
N ILE A 15 -35.30 1.08 23.44
CA ILE A 15 -36.30 1.07 24.51
C ILE A 15 -35.72 1.63 25.81
N PHE A 16 -34.50 1.24 26.17
CA PHE A 16 -33.84 1.72 27.38
C PHE A 16 -33.60 3.23 27.33
N VAL A 17 -33.10 3.75 26.20
CA VAL A 17 -32.89 5.20 26.01
C VAL A 17 -34.21 5.96 26.09
N ILE A 18 -35.27 5.49 25.41
CA ILE A 18 -36.59 6.12 25.45
C ILE A 18 -37.15 6.11 26.88
N PHE A 19 -37.06 4.98 27.58
CA PHE A 19 -37.54 4.86 28.97
C PHE A 19 -36.81 5.83 29.90
N LEU A 20 -35.49 5.94 29.76
CA LEU A 20 -34.66 6.84 30.55
C LEU A 20 -34.99 8.31 30.25
N SER A 21 -35.14 8.68 28.97
CA SER A 21 -35.58 10.01 28.55
C SER A 21 -36.97 10.36 29.09
N VAL A 22 -37.94 9.44 29.01
CA VAL A 22 -39.29 9.64 29.55
C VAL A 22 -39.25 9.79 31.06
N SER A 23 -38.48 8.95 31.77
CA SER A 23 -38.36 9.02 33.23
C SER A 23 -37.76 10.35 33.69
N LEU A 24 -36.72 10.85 33.00
CA LEU A 24 -36.13 12.16 33.27
C LEU A 24 -37.13 13.29 33.03
N LEU A 25 -37.87 13.26 31.92
CA LEU A 25 -38.93 14.24 31.64
C LEU A 25 -40.02 14.24 32.71
N LEU A 26 -40.39 13.06 33.22
CA LEU A 26 -41.42 12.89 34.25
C LEU A 26 -40.95 13.45 35.60
N ILE A 27 -39.71 13.18 35.99
CA ILE A 27 -39.09 13.75 37.21
C ILE A 27 -39.03 15.28 37.12
N GLN A 28 -38.66 15.82 35.95
CA GLN A 28 -38.56 17.25 35.72
C GLN A 28 -39.92 17.94 35.75
N HIS A 29 -40.95 17.28 35.19
CA HIS A 29 -42.33 17.74 35.25
C HIS A 29 -42.84 17.84 36.69
N LEU A 30 -42.51 16.86 37.53
CA LEU A 30 -42.95 16.80 38.93
C LEU A 30 -42.20 17.77 39.86
N THR A 31 -40.93 18.11 39.58
CA THR A 31 -40.10 18.91 40.49
C THR A 31 -40.00 20.40 40.13
N GLY A 32 -40.16 20.80 38.86
CA GLY A 32 -39.87 22.18 38.45
C GLY A 32 -40.81 22.81 37.40
N GLY A 33 -41.76 22.04 36.86
CA GLY A 33 -42.61 22.48 35.75
C GLY A 33 -41.85 22.60 34.42
N LEU A 34 -42.52 22.32 33.30
CA LEU A 34 -41.95 22.43 31.95
C LEU A 34 -41.97 23.90 31.50
N THR A 35 -41.10 24.73 32.06
CA THR A 35 -41.00 26.15 31.70
C THR A 35 -40.44 26.32 30.28
N GLU A 36 -40.69 27.47 29.66
CA GLU A 36 -40.13 27.81 28.34
C GLU A 36 -38.59 27.73 28.33
N GLN A 37 -37.95 28.11 29.45
CA GLN A 37 -36.51 27.99 29.65
C GLN A 37 -36.02 26.53 29.57
N PHE A 38 -36.78 25.55 30.09
CA PHE A 38 -36.42 24.15 29.97
C PHE A 38 -36.33 23.71 28.50
N TRP A 39 -37.33 24.05 27.69
CA TRP A 39 -37.34 23.69 26.27
C TRP A 39 -36.22 24.37 25.48
N LEU A 40 -35.91 25.62 25.82
CA LEU A 40 -34.79 26.37 25.22
C LEU A 40 -33.42 25.75 25.55
N SER A 41 -33.27 25.08 26.69
CA SER A 41 -32.04 24.35 27.04
C SER A 41 -32.03 22.91 26.53
N PHE A 42 -33.19 22.24 26.51
CA PHE A 42 -33.32 20.83 26.12
C PHE A 42 -33.02 20.60 24.64
N ILE A 43 -33.52 21.46 23.75
CA ILE A 43 -33.36 21.31 22.30
C ILE A 43 -31.86 21.41 21.91
N PRO A 44 -31.11 22.47 22.29
CA PRO A 44 -29.68 22.56 21.98
C PRO A 44 -28.88 21.40 22.59
N SER A 45 -29.14 21.02 23.85
CA SER A 45 -28.44 19.91 24.50
C SER A 45 -28.66 18.59 23.75
N THR A 46 -29.91 18.29 23.39
CA THR A 46 -30.26 17.05 22.67
C THR A 46 -29.65 17.03 21.27
N ILE A 47 -29.62 18.17 20.57
CA ILE A 47 -28.98 18.29 19.25
C ILE A 47 -27.47 18.07 19.37
N ILE A 48 -26.82 18.71 20.35
CA ILE A 48 -25.39 18.57 20.60
C ILE A 48 -25.06 17.10 20.88
N ASP A 49 -25.76 16.46 21.82
CA ASP A 49 -25.54 15.05 22.15
C ASP A 49 -25.74 14.13 20.95
N SER A 50 -26.78 14.39 20.14
CA SER A 50 -27.05 13.64 18.91
C SER A 50 -25.90 13.77 17.90
N VAL A 51 -25.40 14.99 17.69
CA VAL A 51 -24.25 15.25 16.79
C VAL A 51 -22.99 14.58 17.32
N PHE A 52 -22.74 14.66 18.63
CA PHE A 52 -21.59 14.01 19.27
C PHE A 52 -21.62 12.50 19.12
N ILE A 53 -22.77 11.87 19.34
CA ILE A 53 -22.94 10.42 19.16
C ILE A 53 -22.68 10.03 17.71
N LEU A 54 -23.19 10.81 16.74
CA LEU A 54 -22.93 10.57 15.31
C LEU A 54 -21.43 10.64 14.98
N ILE A 55 -20.74 11.71 15.41
CA ILE A 55 -19.30 11.88 15.17
C ILE A 55 -18.49 10.76 15.85
N ALA A 56 -18.78 10.45 17.11
CA ALA A 56 -18.09 9.40 17.86
C ALA A 56 -18.31 8.03 17.22
N SER A 57 -19.54 7.71 16.79
CA SER A 57 -19.85 6.45 16.13
C SER A 57 -19.10 6.30 14.80
N TYR A 58 -19.01 7.38 14.01
CA TYR A 58 -18.24 7.42 12.77
C TYR A 58 -16.75 7.21 13.04
N LEU A 59 -16.20 7.90 14.04
CA LEU A 59 -14.78 7.80 14.42
C LEU A 59 -14.45 6.38 14.90
N ILE A 60 -15.28 5.79 15.76
CA ILE A 60 -15.13 4.40 16.23
C ILE A 60 -15.19 3.43 15.05
N ALA A 61 -16.17 3.57 14.15
CA ALA A 61 -16.31 2.72 12.99
C ALA A 61 -15.09 2.80 12.07
N TYR A 62 -14.58 4.02 11.85
CA TYR A 62 -13.36 4.27 11.07
C TYR A 62 -12.13 3.62 11.72
N LEU A 63 -11.91 3.81 13.02
CA LEU A 63 -10.80 3.20 13.76
C LEU A 63 -10.88 1.68 13.76
N LEU A 64 -12.08 1.12 13.97
CA LEU A 64 -12.30 -0.32 13.96
C LEU A 64 -11.98 -0.90 12.58
N GLN A 65 -12.48 -0.27 11.51
CA GLN A 65 -12.22 -0.71 10.14
C GLN A 65 -10.72 -0.65 9.81
N ARG A 66 -10.02 0.41 10.23
CA ARG A 66 -8.57 0.54 10.03
C ARG A 66 -7.79 -0.55 10.78
N ASN A 67 -8.18 -0.83 12.02
CA ASN A 67 -7.57 -1.88 12.83
C ASN A 67 -7.82 -3.28 12.22
N GLU A 68 -9.04 -3.56 11.75
CA GLU A 68 -9.37 -4.81 11.07
C GLU A 68 -8.54 -5.00 9.79
N LYS A 69 -8.46 -3.96 8.92
CA LYS A 69 -7.63 -3.98 7.72
C LYS A 69 -6.17 -4.29 8.06
N ARG A 70 -5.64 -3.62 9.09
CA ARG A 70 -4.26 -3.82 9.52
C ARG A 70 -4.01 -5.22 10.08
N LYS A 71 -4.89 -5.74 10.94
CA LYS A 71 -4.79 -7.12 11.45
C LYS A 71 -4.84 -8.16 10.34
N LEU A 72 -5.69 -7.95 9.33
CA LEU A 72 -5.74 -8.80 8.16
C LEU A 72 -4.41 -8.78 7.41
N LYS A 73 -3.88 -7.58 7.15
CA LYS A 73 -2.61 -7.37 6.46
C LYS A 73 -1.43 -7.99 7.23
N GLU A 74 -1.39 -7.85 8.55
CA GLU A 74 -0.39 -8.48 9.42
C GLU A 74 -0.47 -10.01 9.38
N LYS A 75 -1.70 -10.56 9.43
CA LYS A 75 -1.94 -11.99 9.30
C LYS A 75 -1.45 -12.53 7.95
N VAL A 76 -1.72 -11.80 6.87
CA VAL A 76 -1.24 -12.13 5.52
C VAL A 76 0.28 -12.04 5.47
N TYR A 77 0.87 -10.98 5.99
CA TYR A 77 2.32 -10.82 6.07
C TYR A 77 3.00 -11.99 6.77
N LYS A 78 2.44 -12.46 7.90
CA LYS A 78 2.94 -13.65 8.61
C LYS A 78 2.86 -14.94 7.79
N MET A 79 1.90 -15.06 6.88
CA MET A 79 1.72 -16.26 6.04
C MET A 79 2.58 -16.25 4.78
N LEU A 80 2.71 -15.10 4.12
CA LEU A 80 3.27 -15.01 2.77
C LEU A 80 4.33 -13.91 2.59
N GLY A 81 4.65 -13.13 3.63
CA GLY A 81 5.54 -11.97 3.58
C GLY A 81 6.89 -12.28 2.94
N THR A 82 7.58 -13.33 3.38
CA THR A 82 8.89 -13.73 2.81
C THR A 82 8.80 -14.08 1.32
N ARG A 83 7.76 -14.83 0.91
CA ARG A 83 7.60 -15.27 -0.49
C ARG A 83 7.21 -14.09 -1.38
N TYR A 84 6.32 -13.25 -0.89
CA TYR A 84 5.92 -12.00 -1.54
C TYR A 84 7.12 -11.07 -1.73
N GLU A 85 7.90 -10.83 -0.68
CA GLU A 85 9.07 -9.98 -0.75
C GLU A 85 10.10 -10.52 -1.72
N SER A 86 10.35 -11.83 -1.72
CA SER A 86 11.27 -12.43 -2.70
C SER A 86 10.80 -12.19 -4.13
N MET A 87 9.51 -12.38 -4.42
CA MET A 87 8.93 -12.14 -5.73
C MET A 87 9.07 -10.67 -6.15
N VAL A 88 8.61 -9.74 -5.31
CA VAL A 88 8.67 -8.31 -5.61
C VAL A 88 10.12 -7.84 -5.73
N MET A 89 11.03 -8.31 -4.88
CA MET A 89 12.45 -7.95 -4.95
C MET A 89 13.12 -8.41 -6.23
N ASN A 90 12.77 -9.60 -6.75
CA ASN A 90 13.28 -10.06 -8.04
C ASN A 90 12.79 -9.14 -9.16
N ILE A 91 11.51 -8.80 -9.18
CA ILE A 91 10.92 -7.86 -10.15
C ILE A 91 11.64 -6.51 -10.10
N VAL A 92 11.83 -5.95 -8.90
CA VAL A 92 12.49 -4.65 -8.71
C VAL A 92 13.93 -4.69 -9.22
N LYS A 93 14.70 -5.72 -8.88
CA LYS A 93 16.11 -5.85 -9.28
C LYS A 93 16.25 -5.89 -10.81
N ASP A 94 15.47 -6.76 -11.45
CA ASP A 94 15.55 -6.92 -12.89
C ASP A 94 14.97 -5.67 -13.61
N PHE A 95 13.98 -4.98 -13.02
CA PHE A 95 13.49 -3.70 -13.52
C PHE A 95 14.54 -2.59 -13.41
N ILE A 96 15.23 -2.49 -12.28
CA ILE A 96 16.36 -1.54 -12.11
C ILE A 96 17.41 -1.82 -13.19
N ALA A 97 17.80 -3.09 -13.37
CA ALA A 97 18.80 -3.47 -14.36
C ALA A 97 18.34 -3.18 -15.80
N TYR A 98 17.05 -3.37 -16.10
CA TYR A 98 16.46 -3.03 -17.38
C TYR A 98 16.58 -1.54 -17.71
N ILE A 99 16.33 -0.66 -16.73
CA ILE A 99 16.38 0.80 -16.93
C ILE A 99 17.82 1.31 -16.93
N THR A 100 18.64 0.91 -15.96
CA THR A 100 20.02 1.42 -15.82
C THR A 100 20.98 0.79 -16.81
N LYS A 101 20.61 -0.34 -17.44
CA LYS A 101 21.46 -1.18 -18.30
C LYS A 101 22.62 -1.85 -17.56
N GLU A 102 22.64 -1.76 -16.22
CA GLU A 102 23.66 -2.32 -15.35
C GLU A 102 23.05 -3.26 -14.30
N PRO A 103 23.78 -4.29 -13.84
CA PRO A 103 23.34 -5.10 -12.71
C PRO A 103 23.02 -4.25 -11.48
N THR A 104 21.98 -4.61 -10.73
CA THR A 104 21.61 -3.89 -9.49
C THR A 104 22.79 -3.88 -8.52
N LYS A 105 23.24 -2.70 -8.14
CA LYS A 105 24.32 -2.54 -7.15
C LYS A 105 23.69 -2.56 -5.77
N VAL A 106 24.03 -3.56 -4.95
CA VAL A 106 23.53 -3.62 -3.56
C VAL A 106 24.73 -3.53 -2.63
N ALA A 107 24.71 -2.61 -1.65
CA ALA A 107 25.83 -2.46 -0.74
C ALA A 107 25.83 -3.59 0.29
N LYS A 108 26.93 -4.36 0.35
CA LYS A 108 27.29 -5.38 1.35
C LYS A 108 26.36 -6.61 1.47
N ASP A 109 25.06 -6.48 1.27
CA ASP A 109 24.07 -7.55 1.37
C ASP A 109 23.12 -7.51 0.17
N VAL A 110 23.01 -8.62 -0.56
CA VAL A 110 22.14 -8.82 -1.73
C VAL A 110 20.65 -8.57 -1.40
N SER A 111 20.29 -8.56 -0.11
CA SER A 111 18.94 -8.35 0.39
C SER A 111 18.73 -6.97 1.04
N ASN A 112 19.65 -6.01 0.87
CA ASN A 112 19.46 -4.66 1.41
C ASN A 112 18.30 -3.93 0.71
N MET A 113 17.11 -4.11 1.28
CA MET A 113 15.84 -3.56 0.85
C MET A 113 15.87 -2.03 0.77
N LYS A 114 16.64 -1.36 1.63
CA LYS A 114 16.69 0.10 1.69
C LYS A 114 17.39 0.71 0.48
N ASP A 115 18.52 0.13 0.08
CA ASP A 115 19.27 0.58 -1.09
C ASP A 115 18.47 0.38 -2.39
N ILE A 116 17.77 -0.75 -2.48
CA ILE A 116 16.94 -1.08 -3.64
C ILE A 116 15.74 -0.14 -3.75
N LYS A 117 15.09 0.18 -2.62
CA LYS A 117 14.03 1.21 -2.56
C LYS A 117 14.54 2.56 -3.03
N GLN A 118 15.70 3.00 -2.54
CA GLN A 118 16.28 4.28 -2.93
C GLN A 118 16.63 4.32 -4.43
N GLN A 119 17.15 3.22 -4.99
CA GLN A 119 17.42 3.14 -6.43
C GLN A 119 16.13 3.20 -7.25
N LEU A 120 15.10 2.45 -6.85
CA LEU A 120 13.80 2.47 -7.51
C LEU A 120 13.17 3.87 -7.45
N GLU A 121 13.24 4.53 -6.30
CA GLU A 121 12.68 5.87 -6.12
C GLU A 121 13.45 6.92 -6.93
N ASN A 122 14.77 6.80 -7.03
CA ASN A 122 15.58 7.63 -7.91
C ASN A 122 15.22 7.43 -9.39
N ILE A 123 15.03 6.17 -9.82
CA ILE A 123 14.63 5.85 -11.19
C ILE A 123 13.24 6.41 -11.48
N LYS A 124 12.28 6.25 -10.56
CA LYS A 124 10.92 6.79 -10.70
C LYS A 124 10.94 8.31 -10.88
N ASN A 125 11.72 9.02 -10.07
CA ASN A 125 11.75 10.48 -10.11
C ASN A 125 12.55 11.03 -11.31
N ASN A 126 13.46 10.23 -11.87
CA ASN A 126 14.40 10.66 -12.91
C ASN A 126 14.38 9.73 -14.14
N THR A 127 13.22 9.15 -14.50
CA THR A 127 13.16 8.13 -15.57
C THR A 127 13.66 8.66 -16.92
N ASN A 128 13.40 9.93 -17.22
CA ASN A 128 13.85 10.62 -18.42
C ASN A 128 15.38 10.66 -18.56
N ASP A 129 16.13 10.60 -17.46
CA ASP A 129 17.60 10.63 -17.50
C ASP A 129 18.19 9.30 -18.00
N TYR A 130 17.46 8.20 -17.76
CA TYR A 130 17.82 6.84 -18.13
C TYR A 130 17.29 6.44 -19.51
N VAL A 131 16.10 6.92 -19.89
CA VAL A 131 15.44 6.58 -21.15
C VAL A 131 15.75 7.65 -22.19
N ARG A 132 16.87 7.46 -22.89
CA ARG A 132 17.32 8.34 -24.00
C ARG A 132 17.03 7.69 -25.35
N GLU A 133 17.27 8.40 -26.45
CA GLU A 133 17.08 7.89 -27.83
C GLU A 133 17.82 6.58 -28.15
N ASP A 134 18.86 6.24 -27.40
CA ASP A 134 19.64 5.02 -27.57
C ASP A 134 19.24 3.88 -26.60
N PHE A 135 18.17 4.06 -25.82
CA PHE A 135 17.73 3.11 -24.79
C PHE A 135 17.47 1.70 -25.32
N LEU A 136 16.85 1.56 -26.50
CA LEU A 136 16.60 0.27 -27.15
C LEU A 136 17.84 -0.31 -27.84
N ARG A 137 18.86 0.51 -28.11
CA ARG A 137 20.09 0.14 -28.83
C ARG A 137 21.17 -0.37 -27.87
N LYS A 138 21.20 0.13 -26.63
CA LYS A 138 22.13 -0.30 -25.60
C LYS A 138 21.74 -1.67 -25.04
N GLY A 139 22.70 -2.60 -25.02
CA GLY A 139 22.53 -3.87 -24.35
C GLY A 139 22.44 -3.70 -22.83
N ILE A 140 21.93 -4.73 -22.17
CA ILE A 140 21.81 -4.82 -20.72
C ILE A 140 22.86 -5.80 -20.23
N ARG A 141 23.75 -5.35 -19.36
CA ARG A 141 24.76 -6.22 -18.74
C ARG A 141 24.09 -7.08 -17.68
N SER A 142 24.21 -8.40 -17.84
CA SER A 142 23.65 -9.38 -16.91
C SER A 142 24.68 -10.44 -16.56
N LEU A 143 24.60 -10.97 -15.34
CA LEU A 143 25.40 -12.09 -14.87
C LEU A 143 24.67 -13.39 -15.19
N ILE A 144 25.26 -14.21 -16.05
CA ILE A 144 24.69 -15.51 -16.46
C ILE A 144 25.61 -16.63 -15.99
N ILE A 145 25.01 -17.76 -15.61
CA ILE A 145 25.74 -18.99 -15.29
C ILE A 145 26.03 -19.72 -16.60
N ASP A 146 27.32 -19.90 -16.90
CA ASP A 146 27.80 -20.70 -18.02
C ASP A 146 27.92 -22.17 -17.62
N ASN A 147 26.86 -22.93 -17.90
CA ASN A 147 26.78 -24.36 -17.62
C ASN A 147 27.79 -25.22 -18.43
N SER A 148 28.49 -24.64 -19.41
CA SER A 148 29.54 -25.36 -20.16
C SER A 148 30.87 -25.44 -19.40
N ILE A 149 31.04 -24.62 -18.36
CA ILE A 149 32.25 -24.60 -17.54
C ILE A 149 32.07 -25.56 -16.38
N ASN A 150 32.72 -26.72 -16.46
CA ASN A 150 32.78 -27.66 -15.35
C ASN A 150 33.93 -27.29 -14.41
N THR A 151 33.77 -26.21 -13.65
CA THR A 151 34.70 -25.81 -12.58
C THR A 151 34.29 -26.43 -11.26
N GLY A 152 35.26 -26.81 -10.43
CA GLY A 152 35.01 -27.25 -9.05
C GLY A 152 34.42 -26.14 -8.14
N ASN A 153 34.34 -24.90 -8.66
CA ASN A 153 33.81 -23.73 -7.99
C ASN A 153 32.71 -23.07 -8.83
N ILE A 154 31.52 -22.91 -8.25
CA ILE A 154 30.36 -22.28 -8.90
C ILE A 154 30.58 -20.80 -9.22
N PHE A 155 31.46 -20.11 -8.48
CA PHE A 155 31.73 -18.69 -8.73
C PHE A 155 32.43 -18.44 -10.07
N ASP A 156 33.21 -19.42 -10.55
CA ASP A 156 33.92 -19.33 -11.83
C ASP A 156 32.99 -19.56 -13.03
N SER A 157 31.76 -20.03 -12.78
CA SER A 157 30.74 -20.22 -13.80
C SER A 157 29.96 -18.95 -14.15
N PHE A 158 30.07 -17.88 -13.33
CA PHE A 158 29.39 -16.61 -13.63
C PHE A 158 30.17 -15.81 -14.67
N LYS A 159 29.50 -15.45 -15.76
CA LYS A 159 30.03 -14.55 -16.79
C LYS A 159 29.12 -13.35 -16.96
N GLU A 160 29.71 -12.17 -17.03
CA GLU A 160 29.00 -10.99 -17.49
C GLU A 160 28.79 -11.10 -19.01
N VAL A 161 27.52 -11.07 -19.41
CA VAL A 161 27.10 -11.12 -20.81
C VAL A 161 26.26 -9.89 -21.08
N GLU A 162 26.49 -9.26 -22.23
CA GLU A 162 25.64 -8.19 -22.72
C GLU A 162 24.47 -8.81 -23.50
N LEU A 163 23.26 -8.65 -22.96
CA LEU A 163 22.03 -9.10 -23.61
C LEU A 163 21.42 -7.96 -24.41
N SER A 164 20.89 -8.26 -25.59
CA SER A 164 20.08 -7.29 -26.32
C SER A 164 18.81 -6.96 -25.52
N VAL A 165 18.24 -5.77 -25.74
CA VAL A 165 17.00 -5.36 -25.06
C VAL A 165 15.89 -6.39 -25.29
N GLN A 166 15.73 -6.93 -26.51
CA GLN A 166 14.74 -7.97 -26.78
C GLN A 166 14.98 -9.26 -26.00
N GLN A 167 16.25 -9.69 -25.87
CA GLN A 167 16.58 -10.89 -25.10
C GLN A 167 16.23 -10.70 -23.62
N TYR A 168 16.61 -9.54 -23.06
CA TYR A 168 16.35 -9.25 -21.66
C TYR A 168 14.87 -9.03 -21.38
N THR A 169 14.14 -8.29 -22.23
CA THR A 169 12.70 -8.06 -22.09
C THR A 169 11.93 -9.38 -22.10
N ASN A 170 12.25 -10.29 -23.02
CA ASN A 170 11.62 -11.61 -23.06
C ASN A 170 11.92 -12.43 -21.79
N TYR A 171 13.18 -12.42 -21.34
CA TYR A 171 13.57 -13.05 -20.07
C TYR A 171 12.81 -12.47 -18.88
N PHE A 172 12.79 -11.14 -18.75
CA PHE A 172 12.12 -10.40 -17.68
C PHE A 172 10.65 -10.74 -17.61
N LYS A 173 9.94 -10.65 -18.75
CA LYS A 173 8.53 -10.98 -18.88
C LYS A 173 8.27 -12.44 -18.51
N GLU A 174 8.94 -13.39 -19.17
CA GLU A 174 8.70 -14.81 -18.95
C GLU A 174 8.96 -15.24 -17.51
N ARG A 175 10.06 -14.73 -16.91
CA ARG A 175 10.41 -15.01 -15.52
C ARG A 175 9.34 -14.49 -14.57
N HIS A 176 9.01 -13.20 -14.65
CA HIS A 176 8.15 -12.58 -13.65
C HIS A 176 6.68 -12.93 -13.84
N SER A 177 6.20 -13.14 -15.06
CA SER A 177 4.86 -13.69 -15.28
C SER A 177 4.71 -15.06 -14.62
N LYS A 178 5.70 -15.97 -14.79
CA LYS A 178 5.67 -17.27 -14.11
C LYS A 178 5.74 -17.16 -12.58
N GLU A 179 6.56 -16.26 -12.06
CA GLU A 179 6.66 -16.03 -10.60
C GLU A 179 5.34 -15.48 -10.03
N ILE A 180 4.71 -14.52 -10.72
CA ILE A 180 3.40 -13.95 -10.35
C ILE A 180 2.30 -15.01 -10.43
N ASP A 181 2.19 -15.74 -11.55
CA ASP A 181 1.21 -16.81 -11.74
C ASP A 181 1.31 -17.87 -10.64
N ALA A 182 2.52 -18.29 -10.31
CA ALA A 182 2.77 -19.27 -9.27
C ALA A 182 2.39 -18.72 -7.88
N PHE A 183 2.66 -17.44 -7.61
CA PHE A 183 2.27 -16.78 -6.38
C PHE A 183 0.75 -16.68 -6.26
N ILE A 184 0.07 -16.16 -7.28
CA ILE A 184 -1.38 -16.00 -7.31
C ILE A 184 -2.06 -17.36 -7.18
N SER A 185 -1.70 -18.34 -8.01
CA SER A 185 -2.31 -19.68 -8.00
C SER A 185 -2.26 -20.35 -6.62
N LYS A 186 -1.19 -20.10 -5.86
CA LYS A 186 -0.98 -20.67 -4.53
C LYS A 186 -1.66 -19.88 -3.41
N TYR A 187 -1.83 -18.57 -3.57
CA TYR A 187 -2.22 -17.67 -2.48
C TYR A 187 -3.49 -16.86 -2.74
N ILE A 188 -4.15 -17.01 -3.88
CA ILE A 188 -5.30 -16.19 -4.28
C ILE A 188 -6.41 -16.12 -3.21
N SER A 189 -6.62 -17.20 -2.46
CA SER A 189 -7.65 -17.30 -1.42
C SER A 189 -7.31 -16.54 -0.13
N VAL A 190 -6.04 -16.16 0.08
CA VAL A 190 -5.57 -15.45 1.28
C VAL A 190 -5.04 -14.05 0.98
N ILE A 191 -4.78 -13.73 -0.29
CA ILE A 191 -4.36 -12.39 -0.72
C ILE A 191 -5.53 -11.40 -0.53
N PRO A 192 -5.32 -10.27 0.19
CA PRO A 192 -6.28 -9.18 0.26
C PRO A 192 -6.62 -8.62 -1.11
N ASP A 193 -7.86 -8.21 -1.33
CA ASP A 193 -8.31 -7.74 -2.65
C ASP A 193 -7.50 -6.54 -3.16
N ASP A 194 -7.10 -5.62 -2.27
CA ASP A 194 -6.26 -4.46 -2.59
C ASP A 194 -4.83 -4.85 -3.01
N LEU A 195 -4.28 -5.91 -2.43
CA LEU A 195 -2.98 -6.45 -2.87
C LEU A 195 -3.13 -7.18 -4.21
N ARG A 196 -4.22 -7.94 -4.38
CA ARG A 196 -4.51 -8.68 -5.61
C ARG A 196 -4.60 -7.74 -6.80
N GLU A 197 -5.33 -6.64 -6.66
CA GLU A 197 -5.47 -5.60 -7.68
C GLU A 197 -4.10 -5.04 -8.11
N ARG A 198 -3.21 -4.76 -7.15
CA ARG A 198 -1.87 -4.24 -7.45
C ARG A 198 -0.98 -5.26 -8.15
N ILE A 199 -1.06 -6.53 -7.75
CA ILE A 199 -0.31 -7.61 -8.42
C ILE A 199 -0.80 -7.77 -9.86
N PHE A 200 -2.11 -7.78 -10.08
CA PHE A 200 -2.67 -7.86 -11.43
C PHE A 200 -2.31 -6.66 -12.29
N LYS A 201 -2.27 -5.45 -11.73
CA LYS A 201 -1.82 -4.26 -12.48
C LYS A 201 -0.38 -4.40 -13.00
N VAL A 202 0.52 -4.94 -12.17
CA VAL A 202 1.91 -5.23 -12.58
C VAL A 202 1.95 -6.33 -13.63
N GLU A 203 1.16 -7.39 -13.47
CA GLU A 203 1.03 -8.48 -14.45
C GLU A 203 0.52 -7.98 -15.81
N ASP A 204 -0.57 -7.20 -15.82
CA ASP A 204 -1.15 -6.61 -17.03
C ASP A 204 -0.13 -5.72 -17.74
N THR A 205 0.66 -4.95 -16.99
CA THR A 205 1.73 -4.11 -17.55
C THR A 205 2.86 -4.96 -18.14
N LEU A 206 3.24 -6.06 -17.50
CA LEU A 206 4.22 -7.04 -18.02
C LEU A 206 3.73 -7.72 -19.31
N GLN A 207 2.43 -8.01 -19.41
CA GLN A 207 1.82 -8.59 -20.61
C GLN A 207 1.53 -7.56 -21.70
N GLY A 208 1.51 -6.28 -21.35
CA GLY A 208 1.17 -5.18 -22.24
C GLY A 208 2.25 -4.83 -23.27
N ASN A 209 1.95 -3.79 -24.05
CA ASN A 209 2.78 -3.35 -25.18
C ASN A 209 4.17 -2.84 -24.76
N LEU A 210 4.35 -2.43 -23.50
CA LEU A 210 5.61 -1.90 -22.98
C LEU A 210 6.77 -2.91 -23.09
N PHE A 211 6.46 -4.19 -22.95
CA PHE A 211 7.44 -5.29 -22.99
C PHE A 211 7.23 -6.20 -24.20
N LEU A 212 6.47 -5.77 -25.21
CA LEU A 212 6.27 -6.55 -26.42
C LEU A 212 7.56 -6.59 -27.24
N THR A 213 8.00 -7.80 -27.61
CA THR A 213 9.16 -8.00 -28.47
C THR A 213 8.81 -8.84 -29.69
N GLY A 214 9.51 -8.61 -30.81
CA GLY A 214 9.35 -9.46 -32.00
C GLY A 214 9.60 -10.94 -31.72
N ARG A 215 10.42 -11.27 -30.70
CA ARG A 215 10.75 -12.67 -30.36
C ARG A 215 9.54 -13.47 -29.92
N GLU A 216 8.54 -12.85 -29.32
CA GLU A 216 7.27 -13.50 -28.95
C GLU A 216 6.50 -13.98 -30.19
N HIS A 217 6.76 -13.38 -31.35
CA HIS A 217 6.19 -13.76 -32.64
C HIS A 217 7.19 -14.50 -33.54
N GLY A 218 8.33 -14.95 -32.98
CA GLY A 218 9.39 -15.60 -33.75
C GLY A 218 10.17 -14.67 -34.69
N LEU A 219 10.06 -13.36 -34.51
CA LEU A 219 10.75 -12.35 -35.31
C LEU A 219 11.99 -11.83 -34.58
N THR A 220 13.11 -11.75 -35.28
CA THR A 220 14.29 -11.03 -34.79
C THR A 220 14.31 -9.66 -35.44
N ILE A 221 13.95 -8.62 -34.67
CA ILE A 221 13.92 -7.24 -35.18
C ILE A 221 15.31 -6.62 -34.92
N ASP A 222 15.91 -6.03 -35.94
CA ASP A 222 17.14 -5.26 -35.75
C ASP A 222 16.81 -3.91 -35.10
N LEU A 223 17.27 -3.70 -33.86
CA LEU A 223 17.08 -2.45 -33.11
C LEU A 223 18.13 -1.39 -33.42
N SER A 224 19.14 -1.68 -34.25
CA SER A 224 20.22 -0.73 -34.58
C SER A 224 19.71 0.60 -35.14
N ARG A 225 18.52 0.57 -35.78
CA ARG A 225 17.82 1.72 -36.38
C ARG A 225 16.44 1.98 -35.77
N ALA A 226 16.14 1.41 -34.60
CA ALA A 226 14.85 1.62 -33.95
C ALA A 226 14.66 3.10 -33.61
N THR A 227 13.55 3.68 -34.07
CA THR A 227 13.08 5.02 -33.72
C THR A 227 11.88 4.90 -32.80
N PHE A 228 11.91 5.61 -31.68
CA PHE A 228 10.82 5.65 -30.71
C PHE A 228 10.79 7.03 -30.05
N ASP A 229 9.68 7.35 -29.39
CA ASP A 229 9.55 8.53 -28.54
C ASP A 229 10.07 8.21 -27.13
N PRO A 230 11.22 8.77 -26.70
CA PRO A 230 11.77 8.50 -25.37
C PRO A 230 10.84 8.95 -24.24
N GLU A 231 10.07 10.02 -24.44
CA GLU A 231 9.17 10.55 -23.41
C GLU A 231 8.01 9.58 -23.15
N GLN A 232 7.46 8.98 -24.20
CA GLN A 232 6.40 7.98 -24.09
C GLN A 232 6.89 6.71 -23.36
N ILE A 233 8.09 6.22 -23.71
CA ILE A 233 8.68 5.04 -23.04
C ILE A 233 9.01 5.38 -21.59
N ALA A 234 9.59 6.56 -21.33
CA ALA A 234 9.92 7.00 -19.97
C ALA A 234 8.67 7.12 -19.09
N THR A 235 7.58 7.67 -19.63
CA THR A 235 6.30 7.77 -18.92
C THR A 235 5.77 6.38 -18.56
N SER A 236 5.74 5.47 -19.53
CA SER A 236 5.24 4.09 -19.32
C SER A 236 6.09 3.31 -18.31
N LEU A 237 7.42 3.47 -18.38
CA LEU A 237 8.35 2.85 -17.42
C LEU A 237 8.25 3.50 -16.02
N GLY A 238 8.01 4.80 -15.95
CA GLY A 238 7.78 5.52 -14.70
C GLY A 238 6.52 5.04 -13.99
N GLU A 239 5.41 4.87 -14.73
CA GLU A 239 4.16 4.30 -14.22
C GLU A 239 4.36 2.87 -13.71
N PHE A 240 5.04 2.03 -14.48
CA PHE A 240 5.37 0.66 -14.04
C PHE A 240 6.27 0.65 -12.79
N GLY A 241 7.23 1.57 -12.71
CA GLY A 241 8.08 1.76 -11.55
C GLY A 241 7.30 2.16 -10.29
N GLU A 242 6.27 2.99 -10.42
CA GLU A 242 5.37 3.35 -9.32
C GLU A 242 4.55 2.13 -8.87
N ASP A 243 4.02 1.33 -9.79
CA ASP A 243 3.27 0.12 -9.45
C ASP A 243 4.12 -0.91 -8.71
N ILE A 244 5.36 -1.11 -9.15
CA ILE A 244 6.34 -1.95 -8.45
C ILE A 244 6.68 -1.34 -7.07
N HIS A 245 6.85 -0.02 -6.97
CA HIS A 245 7.15 0.64 -5.70
C HIS A 245 6.01 0.46 -4.68
N LEU A 246 4.76 0.53 -5.14
CA LEU A 246 3.59 0.28 -4.30
C LEU A 246 3.53 -1.16 -3.81
N LEU A 247 3.93 -2.14 -4.63
CA LEU A 247 4.11 -3.52 -4.17
C LEU A 247 5.24 -3.63 -3.13
N LEU A 248 6.39 -3.01 -3.40
CA LEU A 248 7.57 -3.08 -2.55
C LEU A 248 7.33 -2.49 -1.15
N THR A 249 6.54 -1.43 -1.09
CA THR A 249 6.19 -0.71 0.15
C THR A 249 4.92 -1.26 0.81
N TYR A 250 4.23 -2.23 0.20
CA TYR A 250 2.93 -2.69 0.67
C TYR A 250 2.94 -3.09 2.15
N PHE A 251 3.93 -3.83 2.65
CA PHE A 251 3.97 -4.29 4.05
C PHE A 251 4.83 -3.43 5.01
N GLU A 252 5.30 -2.24 4.59
CA GLU A 252 6.18 -1.42 5.43
C GLU A 252 5.56 -1.00 6.77
N ASP A 253 4.29 -0.62 6.76
CA ASP A 253 3.53 -0.22 7.94
C ASP A 253 3.44 -1.31 9.03
N ILE A 254 3.68 -2.56 8.66
CA ILE A 254 3.73 -3.71 9.58
C ILE A 254 5.15 -3.98 10.07
N LYS A 255 6.17 -3.71 9.26
CA LYS A 255 7.58 -3.94 9.63
C LYS A 255 8.07 -2.97 10.68
N ASP A 256 7.74 -1.68 10.52
CA ASP A 256 8.17 -0.58 11.40
C ASP A 256 7.76 -0.77 12.88
N GLU A 257 6.79 -1.64 13.16
CA GLU A 257 6.34 -1.93 14.52
C GLU A 257 6.93 -3.20 15.13
N ASN A 258 7.37 -4.14 14.29
CA ASN A 258 7.95 -5.41 14.75
C ASN A 258 9.47 -5.29 14.98
N GLU A 259 10.12 -4.24 14.46
CA GLU A 259 11.49 -3.90 14.83
C GLU A 259 11.55 -3.27 16.24
N PRO A 260 12.51 -3.68 17.09
CA PRO A 260 12.70 -3.06 18.40
C PRO A 260 13.00 -1.57 18.19
N LYS A 261 12.07 -0.72 18.64
CA LYS A 261 12.09 0.73 18.37
C LYS A 261 13.33 1.41 18.93
N GLU A 262 14.33 1.65 18.07
CA GLU A 262 15.18 2.83 18.21
C GLU A 262 14.40 4.06 17.75
N SER A 263 13.64 4.63 18.70
CA SER A 263 13.13 6.01 18.85
C SER A 263 12.47 6.79 17.68
N LYS A 264 12.46 6.34 16.42
CA LYS A 264 11.97 7.16 15.28
C LYS A 264 10.52 6.90 14.85
N GLY A 265 9.91 5.77 15.26
CA GLY A 265 8.54 5.40 14.87
C GLY A 265 7.39 6.09 15.63
N TRP A 266 7.68 6.91 16.65
CA TRP A 266 6.63 7.62 17.41
C TRP A 266 6.00 8.78 16.63
N LEU A 267 6.74 9.40 15.71
CA LEU A 267 6.34 10.64 15.03
C LEU A 267 5.20 10.46 14.01
N ARG A 268 5.09 9.33 13.31
CA ARG A 268 3.96 9.07 12.37
C ARG A 268 2.68 8.66 13.06
N LYS A 269 2.77 7.92 14.19
CA LYS A 269 1.61 7.57 15.00
C LYS A 269 1.01 8.80 15.69
N LEU A 270 1.86 9.78 15.99
CA LEU A 270 1.47 11.08 16.53
C LEU A 270 0.60 11.88 15.57
N ASP A 271 0.70 11.81 14.24
CA ASP A 271 -0.10 12.71 13.38
C ASP A 271 -1.59 12.33 13.35
N ASP A 272 -1.91 11.06 13.23
CA ASP A 272 -3.31 10.60 13.28
C ASP A 272 -3.89 10.70 14.71
N GLU A 273 -3.08 10.35 15.74
CA GLU A 273 -3.49 10.51 17.13
C GLU A 273 -3.63 12.00 17.51
N LYS A 274 -2.78 12.90 17.00
CA LYS A 274 -2.91 14.37 17.20
C LYS A 274 -4.10 14.93 16.44
N LEU A 275 -4.44 14.40 15.27
CA LEU A 275 -5.63 14.83 14.53
C LEU A 275 -6.90 14.42 15.28
N ILE A 276 -6.96 13.17 15.76
CA ILE A 276 -8.07 12.68 16.60
C ILE A 276 -8.13 13.44 17.93
N MET A 277 -7.00 13.62 18.60
CA MET A 277 -6.92 14.39 19.85
C MET A 277 -7.25 15.85 19.62
N GLY A 278 -6.89 16.43 18.48
CA GLY A 278 -7.22 17.80 18.09
C GLY A 278 -8.71 17.97 17.85
N ILE A 279 -9.35 17.05 17.14
CA ILE A 279 -10.81 17.02 16.97
C ILE A 279 -11.50 16.87 18.34
N LEU A 280 -11.03 15.95 19.18
CA LEU A 280 -11.51 15.79 20.55
C LEU A 280 -11.35 17.06 21.37
N TYR A 281 -10.20 17.74 21.28
CA TYR A 281 -9.92 18.97 22.02
C TYR A 281 -10.81 20.12 21.57
N VAL A 282 -11.06 20.26 20.26
CA VAL A 282 -11.98 21.25 19.71
C VAL A 282 -13.40 20.97 20.20
N LEU A 283 -13.84 19.71 20.13
CA LEU A 283 -15.14 19.29 20.64
C LEU A 283 -15.28 19.56 22.15
N LEU A 284 -14.26 19.24 22.95
CA LEU A 284 -14.23 19.51 24.39
C LEU A 284 -14.24 21.01 24.68
N SER A 285 -13.53 21.81 23.87
CA SER A 285 -13.49 23.27 24.00
C SER A 285 -14.86 23.89 23.70
N ILE A 286 -15.58 23.39 22.69
CA ILE A 286 -16.96 23.81 22.38
C ILE A 286 -17.89 23.51 23.56
N VAL A 287 -17.76 22.34 24.18
CA VAL A 287 -18.56 21.98 25.37
C VAL A 287 -18.23 22.89 26.56
N VAL A 288 -16.95 23.15 26.84
CA VAL A 288 -16.53 24.03 27.94
C VAL A 288 -16.98 25.48 27.71
N VAL A 289 -16.86 25.99 26.48
CA VAL A 289 -17.36 27.32 26.11
C VAL A 289 -18.87 27.39 26.25
N GLY A 290 -19.60 26.36 25.77
CA GLY A 290 -21.04 26.27 25.94
C GLY A 290 -21.46 26.29 27.42
N LEU A 291 -20.76 25.57 28.29
CA LEU A 291 -21.00 25.58 29.73
C LEU A 291 -20.75 26.95 30.37
N LEU A 292 -19.67 27.64 30.00
CA LEU A 292 -19.32 28.97 30.52
C LEU A 292 -20.31 30.07 30.14
N PHE A 293 -21.02 29.92 29.01
CA PHE A 293 -22.05 30.88 28.59
C PHE A 293 -23.44 30.58 29.17
N TYR A 294 -23.65 29.41 29.78
CA TYR A 294 -24.93 28.99 30.36
C TYR A 294 -24.97 29.05 31.90
N THR A 295 -23.83 29.23 32.57
CA THR A 295 -23.73 29.62 33.99
C THR A 295 -23.66 31.13 34.15
#